data_AF-A0A8J7E1L7-F1
#
_entry.id   AF-A0A8J7E1L7-F1
#
_cell.length_a   1.000
_cell.length_b   1.000
_cell.length_c   1.000
_cell.angle_alpha   90.00
_cell.angle_beta   90.00
_cell.angle_gamma   90.00
#
_symmetry.space_group_name_H-M   'P 1'
#
loop_
_entity.id
_entity.type
_entity.pdbx_description
1 polymer ?
#
loop_
_entity_poly.entity_id
_entity_poly.type
_entity_poly.pdbx_seq_one_letter_code
_entity_poly.pdbx_strand_id
1 'polypeptide(L)'
;MTAKAETQNRLVLRKEIIGSRRLSNYLLAVATSIGGLGFFLAGLSSYLGINLLFVSDPSQLVFIPQGIALGFYGVAGLLVATYLWLTIYWDIGAGYNEFSKETGQAKIVRWGFPGKNRQVELVCPLDEIQSVKARIKEGLNPKHSLYLKVKKTRDIPLTRVGEPVPLTKLENEGAELAKFLGVPLEGF
;
A
#
# COMPACT_ATOMS: atom_id res chain seq x y z
N MET A 1 -18.75 -30.52 -6.59
CA MET A 1 -19.10 -30.39 -5.16
C MET A 1 -17.91 -30.76 -4.26
N THR A 2 -16.74 -30.11 -4.41
CA THR A 2 -15.48 -30.57 -3.76
C THR A 2 -14.64 -29.44 -3.15
N ALA A 3 -15.19 -28.25 -2.95
CA ALA A 3 -14.45 -27.12 -2.37
C ALA A 3 -14.75 -26.83 -0.88
N LYS A 4 -15.57 -27.67 -0.21
CA LYS A 4 -16.07 -27.40 1.16
C LYS A 4 -15.30 -28.13 2.29
N ALA A 5 -14.35 -29.01 1.99
CA ALA A 5 -13.77 -29.93 2.97
C ALA A 5 -12.43 -29.49 3.60
N GLU A 6 -11.70 -28.53 3.04
CA GLU A 6 -10.35 -28.18 3.54
C GLU A 6 -10.33 -27.13 4.66
N THR A 7 -11.44 -26.46 4.95
CA THR A 7 -11.46 -25.40 5.98
C THR A 7 -11.62 -25.95 7.42
N GLN A 8 -11.95 -27.22 7.61
CA GLN A 8 -12.35 -27.73 8.93
C GLN A 8 -11.20 -27.98 9.92
N ASN A 9 -9.93 -27.99 9.48
CA ASN A 9 -8.80 -28.30 10.37
C ASN A 9 -7.61 -27.34 10.25
N ARG A 10 -7.83 -26.09 9.82
CA ARG A 10 -6.80 -25.05 9.91
C ARG A 10 -6.79 -24.50 11.34
N LEU A 11 -5.67 -24.69 12.02
CA LEU A 11 -5.40 -24.11 13.33
C LEU A 11 -4.86 -22.67 13.24
N VAL A 12 -4.29 -22.31 12.08
CA VAL A 12 -3.76 -20.97 11.80
C VAL A 12 -4.29 -20.47 10.45
N LEU A 13 -4.79 -19.24 10.43
CA LEU A 13 -5.20 -18.52 9.22
C LEU A 13 -4.29 -17.30 9.05
N ARG A 14 -3.48 -17.28 7.99
CA ARG A 14 -2.58 -16.18 7.66
C ARG A 14 -2.97 -15.56 6.32
N LYS A 15 -3.15 -14.24 6.31
CA LYS A 15 -3.48 -13.43 5.13
C LYS A 15 -2.38 -12.38 4.91
N GLU A 16 -1.65 -12.51 3.82
CA GLU A 16 -0.59 -11.56 3.43
C GLU A 16 -1.20 -10.26 2.87
N ILE A 17 -0.49 -9.16 3.10
CA ILE A 17 -0.91 -7.81 2.75
C ILE A 17 0.19 -7.18 1.90
N ILE A 18 -0.10 -6.99 0.62
CA ILE A 18 0.84 -6.37 -0.30
C ILE A 18 0.91 -4.86 -0.02
N GLY A 19 2.11 -4.39 0.31
CA GLY A 19 2.42 -3.00 0.59
C GLY A 19 2.58 -2.15 -0.66
N SER A 20 3.74 -1.50 -0.76
CA SER A 20 4.08 -0.54 -1.79
C SER A 20 4.64 -1.19 -3.07
N ARG A 21 5.02 -2.47 -3.04
CA ARG A 21 5.50 -3.21 -4.23
C ARG A 21 4.37 -3.61 -5.18
N ARG A 22 3.69 -2.60 -5.73
CA ARG A 22 2.60 -2.74 -6.70
C ARG A 22 3.03 -2.25 -8.06
N LEU A 23 2.50 -2.87 -9.10
CA LEU A 23 2.74 -2.46 -10.48
C LEU A 23 2.42 -0.97 -10.70
N SER A 24 1.31 -0.46 -10.13
CA SER A 24 0.97 0.97 -10.18
C SER A 24 2.05 1.89 -9.59
N ASN A 25 2.65 1.50 -8.46
CA ASN A 25 3.72 2.27 -7.84
C ASN A 25 5.01 2.21 -8.65
N TYR A 26 5.34 1.06 -9.24
CA TYR A 26 6.49 0.94 -10.15
C TYR A 26 6.31 1.82 -11.40
N LEU A 27 5.13 1.79 -12.03
CA LEU A 27 4.84 2.63 -13.19
C LEU A 27 4.97 4.11 -12.84
N LEU A 28 4.43 4.55 -11.70
CA LEU A 28 4.55 5.93 -11.25
C LEU A 28 6.02 6.31 -10.97
N ALA A 29 6.77 5.46 -10.26
CA ALA A 29 8.18 5.71 -9.96
C ALA A 29 9.01 5.84 -11.24
N VAL A 30 8.79 4.99 -12.23
CA VAL A 30 9.47 5.04 -13.54
C VAL A 30 9.10 6.33 -14.29
N ALA A 31 7.81 6.65 -14.40
CA ALA A 31 7.36 7.86 -15.09
C ALA A 31 7.94 9.13 -14.44
N THR A 32 7.91 9.23 -13.10
CA THR A 32 8.49 10.35 -12.36
C THR A 32 10.02 10.41 -12.51
N SER A 33 10.70 9.26 -12.56
CA SER A 33 12.16 9.21 -12.77
C SER A 33 12.53 9.74 -14.15
N ILE A 34 11.82 9.30 -15.20
CA ILE A 34 12.05 9.76 -16.58
C ILE A 34 11.79 11.27 -16.69
N GLY A 35 10.67 11.75 -16.16
CA GLY A 35 10.33 13.17 -16.19
C GLY A 35 11.31 14.04 -15.39
N GLY A 36 11.65 13.62 -14.17
CA GLY A 36 12.59 14.33 -13.31
C GLY A 36 14.00 14.39 -13.92
N LEU A 37 14.49 13.26 -14.43
CA LEU A 37 15.80 13.21 -15.10
C LEU A 37 15.80 14.05 -16.38
N GLY A 38 14.73 13.98 -17.18
CA GLY A 38 14.60 14.77 -18.41
C GLY A 38 14.64 16.28 -18.14
N PHE A 39 13.87 16.77 -17.17
CA PHE A 39 13.89 18.20 -16.81
C PHE A 39 15.22 18.64 -16.17
N PHE A 40 15.82 17.79 -15.35
CA PHE A 40 17.13 18.06 -14.75
C PHE A 40 18.21 18.20 -15.83
N LEU A 41 18.27 17.25 -16.78
CA LEU A 41 19.21 17.30 -17.89
C LEU A 41 18.94 18.47 -18.84
N ALA A 42 17.67 18.85 -19.06
CA ALA A 42 17.33 20.03 -19.85
C ALA A 42 17.85 21.32 -19.21
N GLY A 43 17.65 21.50 -17.91
CA GLY A 43 18.18 22.66 -17.17
C GLY A 43 19.71 22.71 -17.16
N LEU A 44 20.36 21.55 -16.98
CA LEU A 44 21.82 21.44 -17.01
C LEU A 44 22.38 21.72 -18.41
N SER A 45 21.72 21.23 -19.45
CA SER A 45 22.08 21.48 -20.85
C SER A 45 21.99 22.96 -21.21
N SER A 46 20.94 23.65 -20.77
CA SER A 46 20.78 25.11 -20.96
C SER A 46 21.86 25.92 -20.22
N TYR A 47 22.34 25.44 -19.07
CA TYR A 47 23.45 26.07 -18.34
C TYR A 47 24.82 25.87 -19.02
N LEU A 48 25.08 24.65 -19.51
CA LEU A 48 26.37 24.27 -20.09
C LEU A 48 26.49 24.59 -21.59
N GLY A 49 25.37 24.84 -22.28
CA GLY A 49 25.32 25.01 -23.73
C GLY A 49 25.61 23.72 -24.52
N ILE A 50 25.55 22.55 -23.87
CA ILE A 50 25.79 21.23 -24.47
C ILE A 50 24.50 20.44 -24.44
N ASN A 51 24.10 19.83 -25.56
CA ASN A 51 22.90 18.97 -25.57
C ASN A 51 23.15 17.66 -24.82
N LEU A 52 22.45 17.48 -23.69
CA LEU A 52 22.50 16.26 -22.87
C LEU A 52 21.31 15.32 -23.11
N LEU A 53 20.32 15.76 -23.90
CA LEU A 53 19.13 14.97 -24.20
C LEU A 53 19.27 14.31 -25.57
N PHE A 54 18.79 13.07 -25.66
CA PHE A 54 18.77 12.32 -26.92
C PHE A 54 17.64 12.76 -27.87
N VAL A 55 16.54 13.29 -27.33
CA VAL A 55 15.28 13.49 -28.06
C VAL A 55 15.00 14.97 -28.35
N SER A 56 15.71 15.89 -27.71
CA SER A 56 15.47 17.34 -27.83
C SER A 56 16.76 18.12 -27.72
N ASP A 57 16.75 19.38 -28.15
CA ASP A 57 17.93 20.26 -28.05
C ASP A 57 17.70 21.47 -27.13
N PRO A 58 17.80 21.28 -25.79
CA PRO A 58 17.69 22.36 -24.83
C PRO A 58 18.95 23.25 -24.75
N SER A 59 20.01 22.98 -25.53
CA SER A 59 21.25 23.79 -25.50
C SER A 59 21.02 25.23 -25.97
N GLN A 60 19.99 25.46 -26.78
CA GLN A 60 19.59 26.77 -27.30
C GLN A 60 18.66 27.54 -26.34
N LEU A 61 18.24 26.95 -25.22
CA LEU A 61 17.32 27.60 -24.28
C LEU A 61 18.04 28.65 -23.45
N VAL A 62 17.40 29.81 -23.26
CA VAL A 62 17.87 30.85 -22.35
C VAL A 62 17.79 30.32 -20.91
N PHE A 63 18.95 30.26 -20.23
CA PHE A 63 19.04 29.69 -18.89
C PHE A 63 18.12 30.39 -17.87
N ILE A 64 18.00 31.71 -17.94
CA ILE A 64 17.10 32.49 -17.09
C ILE A 64 15.98 33.09 -17.95
N PRO A 65 14.69 32.88 -17.60
CA PRO A 65 14.17 32.14 -16.45
C PRO A 65 13.91 30.64 -16.72
N GLN A 66 14.00 30.20 -17.98
CA GLN A 66 13.43 28.92 -18.41
C GLN A 66 14.28 27.70 -18.02
N GLY A 67 15.60 27.75 -18.26
CA GLY A 67 16.51 26.68 -17.89
C GLY A 67 16.57 26.42 -16.38
N ILE A 68 16.59 27.47 -15.57
CA ILE A 68 16.58 27.35 -14.10
C ILE A 68 15.26 26.79 -13.58
N ALA A 69 14.12 27.16 -14.17
CA ALA A 69 12.83 26.58 -13.81
C ALA A 69 12.78 25.08 -14.14
N LEU A 70 13.27 24.67 -15.32
CA LEU A 70 13.38 23.26 -15.71
C LEU A 70 14.31 22.49 -14.77
N GLY A 71 15.45 23.06 -14.41
CA GLY A 71 16.37 22.48 -13.43
C GLY A 71 15.72 22.28 -12.07
N PHE A 72 14.99 23.27 -11.57
CA PHE A 72 14.25 23.19 -10.30
C PHE A 72 13.19 22.08 -10.32
N TYR A 73 12.35 22.02 -11.36
CA TYR A 73 11.36 20.95 -11.51
C TYR A 73 12.01 19.58 -11.68
N GLY A 74 13.18 19.51 -12.33
CA GLY A 74 13.98 18.31 -12.43
C GLY A 74 14.47 17.79 -11.08
N VAL A 75 15.05 18.66 -10.25
CA VAL A 75 15.48 18.31 -8.89
C VAL A 75 14.29 17.86 -8.04
N ALA A 76 13.18 18.59 -8.08
CA ALA A 76 11.96 18.21 -7.36
C ALA A 76 11.44 16.83 -7.83
N GLY A 77 11.40 16.59 -9.14
CA GLY A 77 11.01 15.31 -9.72
C GLY A 77 11.93 14.16 -9.30
N LEU A 78 13.25 14.38 -9.28
CA LEU A 78 14.23 13.39 -8.82
C LEU A 78 14.09 13.08 -7.33
N LEU A 79 13.81 14.08 -6.49
CA LEU A 79 13.53 13.87 -5.07
C LEU A 79 12.27 13.02 -4.85
N VAL A 80 11.19 13.33 -5.58
CA VAL A 80 9.95 12.54 -5.53
C VAL A 80 10.18 11.11 -6.05
N ALA A 81 10.90 10.96 -7.17
CA ALA A 81 11.27 9.65 -7.71
C ALA A 81 12.08 8.83 -6.69
N THR A 82 13.07 9.44 -6.05
CA THR A 82 13.88 8.80 -5.01
C THR A 82 13.01 8.34 -3.84
N TYR A 83 12.09 9.20 -3.38
CA TYR A 83 11.13 8.85 -2.33
C TYR A 83 10.24 7.65 -2.71
N LEU A 84 9.74 7.61 -3.95
CA LEU A 84 8.92 6.49 -4.44
C LEU A 84 9.72 5.18 -4.49
N TRP A 85 10.95 5.22 -5.02
CA TRP A 85 11.83 4.05 -5.05
C TRP A 85 12.18 3.54 -3.66
N LEU A 86 12.48 4.43 -2.72
CA LEU A 86 12.73 4.06 -1.33
C LEU A 86 11.49 3.44 -0.66
N THR A 87 10.31 4.01 -0.91
CA THR A 87 9.02 3.49 -0.43
C THR A 87 8.78 2.06 -0.95
N ILE A 88 9.07 1.80 -2.22
CA ILE A 88 8.97 0.48 -2.86
C ILE A 88 10.03 -0.49 -2.29
N TYR A 89 11.27 -0.02 -2.16
CA TYR A 89 12.39 -0.82 -1.65
C TYR A 89 12.11 -1.34 -0.24
N TRP A 90 11.61 -0.47 0.64
CA TRP A 90 11.24 -0.83 2.02
C TRP A 90 9.90 -1.55 2.16
N ASP A 91 9.15 -1.73 1.06
CA ASP A 91 7.82 -2.35 1.02
C ASP A 91 6.85 -1.77 2.08
N ILE A 92 6.80 -0.44 2.16
CA ILE A 92 6.00 0.27 3.15
C ILE A 92 4.52 -0.09 3.01
N GLY A 93 3.88 -0.37 4.15
CA GLY A 93 2.49 -0.78 4.25
C GLY A 93 2.25 -2.27 4.02
N ALA A 94 3.30 -3.06 3.71
CA ALA A 94 3.18 -4.51 3.63
C ALA A 94 2.96 -5.13 5.01
N GLY A 95 2.61 -6.40 5.06
CA GLY A 95 2.52 -7.13 6.31
C GLY A 95 1.60 -8.34 6.20
N TYR A 96 1.07 -8.78 7.32
CA TYR A 96 0.15 -9.91 7.34
C TYR A 96 -0.82 -9.81 8.52
N ASN A 97 -1.94 -10.51 8.39
CA ASN A 97 -2.87 -10.80 9.48
C ASN A 97 -2.79 -12.30 9.76
N GLU A 98 -2.46 -12.67 10.98
CA GLU A 98 -2.40 -14.06 11.42
C GLU A 98 -3.40 -14.27 12.56
N PHE A 99 -4.20 -15.32 12.46
CA PHE A 99 -5.17 -15.73 13.47
C PHE A 99 -4.87 -17.17 13.83
N SER A 100 -4.44 -17.43 15.08
CA SER A 100 -4.01 -18.75 15.52
C SER A 100 -4.88 -19.24 16.68
N LYS A 101 -5.59 -20.34 16.46
CA LYS A 101 -6.39 -21.05 17.48
C LYS A 101 -5.52 -21.80 18.49
N GLU A 102 -4.30 -22.15 18.10
CA GLU A 102 -3.32 -22.80 18.99
C GLU A 102 -2.83 -21.84 20.07
N THR A 103 -2.49 -20.60 19.67
CA THR A 103 -2.00 -19.57 20.60
C THR A 103 -3.12 -18.76 21.23
N GLY A 104 -4.34 -18.84 20.69
CA GLY A 104 -5.48 -18.03 21.13
C GLY A 104 -5.31 -16.54 20.81
N GLN A 105 -4.48 -16.19 19.83
CA GLN A 105 -4.14 -14.79 19.51
C GLN A 105 -4.35 -14.44 18.03
N ALA A 106 -4.77 -13.20 17.78
CA ALA A 106 -4.73 -12.53 16.50
C ALA A 106 -3.57 -11.55 16.47
N LYS A 107 -2.70 -11.69 15.47
CA LYS A 107 -1.51 -10.87 15.24
C LYS A 107 -1.64 -10.11 13.93
N ILE A 108 -1.58 -8.80 14.01
CA ILE A 108 -1.67 -7.89 12.87
C ILE A 108 -0.34 -7.16 12.76
N VAL A 109 0.41 -7.47 11.70
CA VAL A 109 1.74 -6.93 11.46
C VAL A 109 1.71 -6.00 10.26
N ARG A 110 2.32 -4.83 10.39
CA ARG A 110 2.54 -3.89 9.28
C ARG A 110 3.99 -3.40 9.27
N TRP A 111 4.54 -3.27 8.07
CA TRP A 111 5.84 -2.65 7.80
C TRP A 111 5.64 -1.15 7.55
N GLY A 112 6.36 -0.34 8.30
CA GLY A 112 6.41 1.11 8.17
C GLY A 112 7.71 1.61 7.55
N PHE A 113 7.96 2.90 7.73
CA PHE A 113 9.21 3.55 7.32
C PHE A 113 10.41 2.96 8.10
N PRO A 114 11.62 3.02 7.52
CA PRO A 114 12.83 2.60 8.21
C PRO A 114 13.04 3.38 9.52
N GLY A 115 13.49 2.67 10.56
CA GLY A 115 13.70 3.24 11.88
C GLY A 115 13.61 2.18 12.98
N LYS A 116 13.73 2.60 14.24
CA LYS A 116 13.69 1.71 15.41
C LYS A 116 12.37 0.93 15.52
N ASN A 117 11.26 1.54 15.11
CA ASN A 117 9.92 0.95 15.15
C ASN A 117 9.38 0.70 13.74
N ARG A 118 10.19 0.08 12.89
CA ARG A 118 9.79 -0.21 11.49
C ARG A 118 8.58 -1.12 11.44
N GLN A 119 8.46 -2.09 12.34
CA GLN A 119 7.35 -3.02 12.37
C GLN A 119 6.34 -2.57 13.42
N VAL A 120 5.09 -2.41 13.02
CA VAL A 120 3.95 -2.19 13.91
C VAL A 120 3.27 -3.54 14.07
N GLU A 121 3.32 -4.08 15.29
CA GLU A 121 2.67 -5.32 15.66
C GLU A 121 1.55 -5.02 16.65
N LEU A 122 0.35 -5.51 16.34
CA LEU A 122 -0.80 -5.46 17.21
C LEU A 122 -1.25 -6.89 17.49
N VAL A 123 -1.22 -7.29 18.76
CA VAL A 123 -1.65 -8.60 19.23
C VAL A 123 -2.89 -8.43 20.08
N CYS A 124 -3.92 -9.23 19.83
CA CYS A 124 -5.13 -9.29 20.65
C CYS A 124 -5.56 -10.74 20.87
N PRO A 125 -6.17 -11.07 22.01
CA PRO A 125 -6.73 -12.40 22.25
C PRO A 125 -7.92 -12.66 21.32
N LEU A 126 -8.08 -13.89 20.84
CA LEU A 126 -9.23 -14.26 20.03
C LEU A 126 -10.56 -14.08 20.79
N ASP A 127 -10.55 -14.29 22.10
CA ASP A 127 -11.72 -14.16 22.98
C ASP A 127 -12.24 -12.71 23.10
N GLU A 128 -11.40 -11.72 22.79
CA GLU A 128 -11.79 -10.32 22.78
C GLU A 128 -12.42 -9.87 21.46
N ILE A 129 -12.32 -10.71 20.41
CA ILE A 129 -12.90 -10.41 19.10
C ILE A 129 -14.42 -10.64 19.18
N GLN A 130 -15.18 -9.58 18.92
CA GLN A 130 -16.65 -9.62 18.96
C GLN A 130 -17.26 -9.96 17.61
N SER A 131 -16.71 -9.38 16.55
CA SER A 131 -17.23 -9.55 15.20
C SER A 131 -16.22 -9.14 14.14
N VAL A 132 -16.41 -9.66 12.93
CA VAL A 132 -15.75 -9.16 11.73
C VAL A 132 -16.70 -8.16 11.10
N LYS A 133 -16.25 -6.92 10.86
CA LYS A 133 -17.09 -5.84 10.35
C LYS A 133 -16.73 -5.49 8.91
N ALA A 134 -17.63 -5.70 7.98
CA ALA A 134 -17.51 -5.22 6.61
C ALA A 134 -18.10 -3.79 6.51
N ARG A 135 -17.30 -2.85 6.01
CA ARG A 135 -17.75 -1.48 5.72
C ARG A 135 -17.67 -1.23 4.22
N ILE A 136 -18.84 -1.01 3.64
CA ILE A 136 -19.03 -0.68 2.24
C ILE A 136 -19.44 0.79 2.18
N LYS A 137 -18.66 1.61 1.48
CA LYS A 137 -19.03 2.97 1.15
C LYS A 137 -19.06 3.08 -0.36
N GLU A 138 -20.22 3.41 -0.91
CA GLU A 138 -20.39 3.69 -2.35
C GLU A 138 -20.36 5.21 -2.62
N GLY A 139 -20.18 5.57 -3.89
CA GLY A 139 -20.14 6.97 -4.36
C GLY A 139 -18.84 7.33 -5.08
N LEU A 140 -18.48 8.63 -5.09
CA LEU A 140 -17.31 9.15 -5.81
C LEU A 140 -15.96 8.59 -5.32
N ASN A 141 -15.90 8.11 -4.09
CA ASN A 141 -14.72 7.46 -3.51
C ASN A 141 -15.16 6.17 -2.81
N PRO A 142 -15.37 5.08 -3.58
CA PRO A 142 -15.80 3.81 -3.03
C PRO A 142 -14.75 3.28 -2.05
N LYS A 143 -15.20 2.68 -0.95
CA LYS A 143 -14.32 2.04 0.03
C LYS A 143 -14.94 0.74 0.52
N HIS A 144 -14.26 -0.36 0.23
CA HIS A 144 -14.61 -1.70 0.69
C HIS A 144 -13.54 -2.14 1.67
N SER A 145 -13.88 -2.24 2.95
CA SER A 145 -12.90 -2.51 4.00
C SER A 145 -13.43 -3.45 5.07
N LEU A 146 -12.59 -4.39 5.51
CA LEU A 146 -12.85 -5.27 6.65
C LEU A 146 -12.17 -4.72 7.89
N TYR A 147 -12.88 -4.76 9.00
CA TYR A 147 -12.38 -4.41 10.31
C TYR A 147 -12.59 -5.58 11.28
N LEU A 148 -11.71 -5.66 12.26
CA LEU A 148 -11.86 -6.52 13.43
C LEU A 148 -12.40 -5.68 14.58
N LYS A 149 -13.57 -6.03 15.09
CA LYS A 149 -14.15 -5.38 16.26
C LYS A 149 -13.69 -6.12 17.50
N VAL A 150 -12.89 -5.45 18.32
CA VAL A 150 -12.30 -6.01 19.53
C VAL A 150 -12.85 -5.27 20.75
N LYS A 151 -13.09 -6.00 21.84
CA LYS A 151 -13.70 -5.49 23.07
C LYS A 151 -12.89 -4.30 23.63
N LYS A 152 -13.58 -3.19 23.92
CA LYS A 152 -13.00 -1.96 24.52
C LYS A 152 -11.87 -1.29 23.70
N THR A 153 -11.68 -1.66 22.44
CA THR A 153 -10.70 -1.04 21.54
C THR A 153 -11.36 -0.55 20.27
N ARG A 154 -10.66 0.30 19.51
CA ARG A 154 -11.13 0.78 18.21
C ARG A 154 -11.10 -0.35 17.18
N ASP A 155 -12.06 -0.31 16.23
CA ASP A 155 -12.11 -1.22 15.08
C ASP A 155 -10.75 -1.26 14.34
N ILE A 156 -10.13 -2.43 14.25
CA ILE A 156 -8.80 -2.60 13.64
C ILE A 156 -8.96 -2.92 12.14
N PRO A 157 -8.44 -2.09 11.22
CA PRO A 157 -8.54 -2.36 9.80
C PRO A 157 -7.70 -3.57 9.38
N LEU A 158 -8.35 -4.56 8.77
CA LEU A 158 -7.72 -5.77 8.25
C LEU A 158 -7.36 -5.63 6.78
N THR A 159 -8.14 -4.87 6.02
CA THR A 159 -7.92 -4.59 4.61
C THR A 159 -6.95 -3.44 4.39
N ARG A 160 -6.34 -3.44 3.20
CA ARG A 160 -5.41 -2.40 2.76
C ARG A 160 -6.10 -1.07 2.51
N VAL A 161 -5.32 0.00 2.62
CA VAL A 161 -5.66 1.30 2.04
C VAL A 161 -5.36 1.26 0.54
N GLY A 162 -6.31 1.71 -0.29
CA GLY A 162 -6.15 1.79 -1.73
C GLY A 162 -7.41 1.41 -2.48
N GLU A 163 -7.23 0.78 -3.64
CA GLU A 163 -8.30 0.34 -4.52
C GLU A 163 -9.31 -0.57 -3.80
N PRO A 164 -10.62 -0.34 -3.96
CA PRO A 164 -11.64 -1.17 -3.35
C PRO A 164 -11.53 -2.61 -3.86
N VAL A 165 -11.47 -3.55 -2.93
CA VAL A 165 -11.56 -4.98 -3.27
C VAL A 165 -12.96 -5.25 -3.84
N PRO A 166 -13.12 -6.08 -4.88
CA PRO A 166 -14.44 -6.48 -5.37
C PRO A 166 -15.33 -6.98 -4.23
N LEU A 167 -16.60 -6.57 -4.23
CA LEU A 167 -17.54 -6.84 -3.13
C LEU A 167 -17.59 -8.34 -2.79
N THR A 168 -17.73 -9.18 -3.82
CA THR A 168 -17.75 -10.65 -3.66
C THR A 168 -16.49 -11.20 -2.99
N LYS A 169 -15.31 -10.62 -3.28
CA LYS A 169 -14.05 -11.03 -2.62
C LYS A 169 -14.03 -10.58 -1.16
N LEU A 170 -14.49 -9.36 -0.87
CA LEU A 170 -14.59 -8.83 0.49
C LEU A 170 -15.52 -9.69 1.35
N GLU A 171 -16.69 -10.03 0.83
CA GLU A 171 -17.70 -10.87 1.48
C GLU A 171 -17.15 -12.28 1.74
N ASN A 172 -16.52 -12.91 0.74
CA ASN A 172 -15.91 -14.22 0.89
C ASN A 172 -14.79 -14.21 1.94
N GLU A 173 -13.90 -13.21 1.90
CA GLU A 173 -12.82 -13.08 2.88
C GLU A 173 -13.32 -12.81 4.30
N GLY A 174 -14.38 -12.01 4.43
CA GLY A 174 -15.04 -11.69 5.69
C GLY A 174 -15.78 -12.90 6.27
N ALA A 175 -16.55 -13.62 5.44
CA ALA A 175 -17.27 -14.82 5.85
C ALA A 175 -16.32 -15.96 6.24
N GLU A 176 -15.22 -16.15 5.51
CA GLU A 176 -14.18 -17.11 5.86
C GLU A 176 -13.56 -16.77 7.23
N LEU A 177 -13.24 -15.50 7.47
CA LEU A 177 -12.65 -15.06 8.73
C LEU A 177 -13.63 -15.21 9.90
N ALA A 178 -14.88 -14.79 9.72
CA ALA A 178 -15.94 -14.93 10.72
C ALA A 178 -16.17 -16.41 11.09
N LYS A 179 -16.23 -17.28 10.08
CA LYS A 179 -16.34 -18.74 10.28
C LYS A 179 -15.12 -19.32 10.99
N PHE A 180 -13.91 -18.86 10.65
CA PHE A 180 -12.69 -19.31 11.32
C PHE A 180 -12.71 -18.93 12.80
N LEU A 181 -13.07 -17.68 13.11
CA LEU A 181 -13.08 -17.14 14.47
C LEU A 181 -14.29 -17.58 15.31
N GLY A 182 -15.37 -18.06 14.68
CA GLY A 182 -16.61 -18.40 15.37
C GLY A 182 -17.40 -17.17 15.84
N VAL A 183 -17.18 -16.02 15.21
CA VAL A 183 -17.82 -14.73 15.55
C VAL A 183 -18.77 -14.29 14.41
N PRO A 184 -19.79 -13.47 14.68
CA PRO A 184 -20.66 -12.95 13.63
C PRO A 184 -19.91 -12.05 12.65
N LEU A 185 -20.35 -12.08 11.39
CA LEU A 185 -20.01 -11.08 10.38
C LEU A 185 -21.02 -9.93 10.50
N GLU A 186 -20.57 -8.78 10.99
CA GLU A 186 -21.32 -7.53 10.96
C GLU A 186 -21.10 -6.85 9.61
N GLY A 187 -22.16 -6.47 8.91
CA GLY A 187 -22.02 -5.64 7.72
C GLY A 187 -23.23 -5.75 6.82
N PHE A 188 -24.00 -4.67 6.78
CA PHE A 188 -24.43 -3.92 5.60
C PHE A 188 -24.68 -2.49 6.08
#